data_AF-D1A2J8-F1
#
_entry.id   AF-D1A2J8-F1
#
_cell.length_a   1.000
_cell.length_b   1.000
_cell.length_c   1.000
_cell.angle_alpha   90.00
_cell.angle_beta   90.00
_cell.angle_gamma   90.00
#
_symmetry.space_group_name_H-M   'P 1'
#
loop_
_entity.id
_entity.type
_entity.pdbx_description
1 polymer ?
#
loop_
_entity_poly.entity_id
_entity_poly.type
_entity_poly.pdbx_seq_one_letter_code
_entity_poly.pdbx_strand_id
1 'polypeptide(L)'
;MRRAGGGAVVLTCGVVNYKLNHSRYIGSRRVRLSANEKKLIARAAKRSKAKRKSGKGKALSLEEKAAQQSRFFKDAQRIAAQVAEARAGGDADRVLELYGQAKGKLFLAFGKKVAQGMQMYAVLEGHRAWAWERKEEIRLREEAGRR
;
A
#
# COMPACT_ATOMS: atom_id res chain seq x y z
N MET A 1 -7.38 -1.37 -14.99
CA MET A 1 -5.99 -1.84 -14.77
C MET A 1 -5.34 -1.04 -13.64
N ARG A 2 -4.52 -1.69 -12.82
CA ARG A 2 -4.07 -1.26 -11.47
C ARG A 2 -3.11 -0.05 -11.51
N ARG A 3 -3.33 0.93 -10.61
CA ARG A 3 -2.40 2.02 -10.28
C ARG A 3 -1.24 1.45 -9.44
N ALA A 4 0.00 1.70 -9.83
CA ALA A 4 1.18 1.48 -9.00
C ALA A 4 1.68 2.84 -8.48
N GLY A 5 1.84 2.93 -7.16
CA GLY A 5 2.22 4.12 -6.42
C GLY A 5 3.61 4.64 -6.80
N GLY A 6 3.71 5.95 -6.94
CA GLY A 6 4.97 6.67 -7.14
C GLY A 6 5.57 7.04 -5.80
N GLY A 7 6.85 6.72 -5.61
CA GLY A 7 7.64 7.26 -4.51
C GLY A 7 7.84 8.76 -4.73
N ALA A 8 7.32 9.57 -3.81
CA ALA A 8 7.58 11.00 -3.74
C ALA A 8 8.81 11.19 -2.83
N VAL A 9 9.89 11.74 -3.39
CA VAL A 9 10.97 12.31 -2.57
C VAL A 9 10.62 13.78 -2.40
N VAL A 10 10.31 14.16 -1.16
CA VAL A 10 10.04 15.55 -0.78
C VAL A 10 11.38 16.25 -0.63
N LEU A 11 11.78 16.98 -1.67
CA LEU A 11 12.74 18.08 -1.53
C LEU A 11 11.92 19.37 -1.46
N THR A 12 12.22 20.14 -0.42
CA THR A 12 11.59 21.39 -0.03
C THR A 12 11.35 22.33 -1.22
N CYS A 13 10.15 22.89 -1.26
CA CYS A 13 9.65 23.88 -2.23
C CYS A 13 9.57 23.41 -3.71
N GLY A 14 8.62 22.52 -3.99
CA GLY A 14 8.11 22.28 -5.35
C GLY A 14 7.96 20.79 -5.68
N VAL A 15 6.72 20.30 -5.71
CA VAL A 15 6.40 18.93 -6.14
C VAL A 15 6.72 18.80 -7.64
N VAL A 16 7.90 18.29 -7.98
CA VAL A 16 8.25 17.99 -9.39
C VAL A 16 7.65 16.64 -9.76
N ASN A 17 6.49 16.67 -10.43
CA ASN A 17 5.85 15.49 -10.97
C ASN A 17 6.56 15.06 -12.27
N TYR A 18 7.48 14.09 -12.21
CA TYR A 18 8.33 13.66 -13.34
C TYR A 18 7.60 12.84 -14.44
N LYS A 19 6.29 13.03 -14.63
CA LYS A 19 5.59 12.48 -15.79
C LYS A 19 5.81 13.38 -17.01
N LEU A 20 6.96 13.21 -17.64
CA LEU A 20 7.25 13.43 -19.07
C LEU A 20 6.47 14.57 -19.75
N ASN A 21 6.47 15.76 -19.16
CA ASN A 21 6.02 16.96 -19.83
C ASN A 21 7.14 17.98 -19.74
N HIS A 22 7.54 18.55 -20.88
CA HIS A 22 8.60 19.54 -21.05
C HIS A 22 8.26 20.91 -20.42
N SER A 23 7.48 20.88 -19.34
CA SER A 23 6.86 22.02 -18.69
C SER A 23 6.79 21.78 -17.19
N ARG A 24 7.11 22.80 -16.41
CA ARG A 24 6.88 22.80 -14.97
C ARG A 24 5.68 23.69 -14.67
N TYR A 25 4.87 23.30 -13.69
CA TYR A 25 3.84 24.19 -13.14
C TYR A 25 4.47 25.07 -12.04
N ILE A 26 4.26 26.37 -12.13
CA ILE A 26 4.53 27.34 -11.06
C ILE A 26 3.18 27.93 -10.68
N GLY A 27 2.66 27.56 -9.51
CA GLY A 27 1.25 27.75 -9.17
C GLY A 27 0.36 27.01 -10.17
N SER A 28 -0.63 27.70 -10.75
CA SER A 28 -1.51 27.17 -11.81
C SER A 28 -0.95 27.32 -13.23
N ARG A 29 0.18 28.02 -13.43
CA ARG A 29 0.72 28.35 -14.75
C ARG A 29 1.74 27.34 -15.23
N ARG A 30 1.59 26.90 -16.48
CA ARG A 30 2.50 25.96 -17.16
C ARG A 30 3.64 26.73 -17.83
N VAL A 31 4.86 26.59 -17.32
CA VAL A 31 6.06 27.25 -17.84
C VAL A 31 6.90 26.26 -18.64
N ARG A 32 7.36 26.69 -19.83
CA ARG A 32 8.28 25.90 -20.67
C ARG A 32 9.66 25.84 -20.02
N LEU A 33 10.21 24.64 -19.89
CA LEU A 33 11.55 24.44 -19.34
C LEU A 33 12.62 24.92 -20.33
N SER A 34 13.75 25.41 -19.81
CA SER A 34 14.92 25.77 -20.62
C SER A 34 15.53 24.53 -21.29
N ALA A 35 16.31 24.72 -22.36
CA ALA A 35 16.91 23.61 -23.11
C ALA A 35 17.83 22.72 -22.24
N ASN A 36 18.51 23.30 -21.24
CA ASN A 36 19.38 22.56 -20.32
C ASN A 36 18.59 21.69 -19.34
N GLU A 37 17.46 22.18 -18.82
CA GLU A 37 16.59 21.41 -17.94
C GLU A 37 15.94 20.23 -18.68
N LYS A 38 15.55 20.42 -19.94
CA LYS A 38 15.05 19.32 -20.80
C LYS A 38 16.09 18.21 -20.97
N LYS A 39 17.37 18.57 -21.17
CA LYS A 39 18.48 17.60 -21.29
C LYS A 39 18.71 16.82 -19.99
N LEU A 40 18.63 17.48 -18.84
CA LEU A 40 18.75 16.83 -17.53
C LEU A 40 17.62 15.82 -17.29
N ILE A 41 16.38 16.18 -17.63
CA ILE A 41 15.22 15.28 -17.53
C ILE A 41 15.38 14.08 -18.46
N ALA A 42 15.83 14.29 -19.71
CA ALA A 42 16.06 13.19 -20.65
C ALA A 42 17.14 12.21 -20.14
N ARG A 43 18.21 12.72 -19.52
CA ARG A 43 19.26 11.90 -18.90
C ARG A 43 18.73 11.13 -17.68
N ALA A 44 17.93 11.77 -16.82
CA ALA A 44 17.30 11.11 -15.66
C ALA A 44 16.31 10.01 -16.10
N ALA A 45 15.50 10.28 -17.12
CA ALA A 45 14.58 9.29 -17.70
C ALA A 45 15.32 8.12 -18.35
N LYS A 46 16.43 8.37 -19.06
CA LYS A 46 17.31 7.32 -19.60
C LYS A 46 17.91 6.47 -18.48
N ARG A 47 18.44 7.08 -17.40
CA ARG A 47 18.96 6.36 -16.23
C ARG A 47 17.88 5.53 -15.52
N SER A 48 16.67 6.06 -15.36
CA SER A 48 15.54 5.33 -14.78
C SER A 48 15.12 4.13 -15.64
N LYS A 49 15.02 4.31 -16.97
CA LYS A 49 14.76 3.21 -17.91
C LYS A 49 15.90 2.18 -17.90
N ALA A 50 17.16 2.62 -17.80
CA ALA A 50 18.31 1.74 -17.71
C ALA A 50 18.30 0.93 -16.42
N LYS A 51 18.02 1.52 -15.25
CA LYS A 51 17.83 0.79 -13.99
C LYS A 51 16.68 -0.22 -14.07
N ARG A 52 15.58 0.12 -14.76
CA ARG A 52 14.47 -0.82 -15.00
C ARG A 52 14.84 -1.97 -15.95
N LYS A 53 15.78 -1.76 -16.88
CA LYS A 53 16.28 -2.81 -17.77
C LYS A 53 17.41 -3.64 -17.15
N SER A 54 18.26 -3.05 -16.32
CA SER A 54 19.34 -3.74 -15.61
C SER A 54 18.83 -4.47 -14.36
N GLY A 55 17.70 -4.03 -13.80
CA GLY A 55 16.97 -4.71 -12.74
C GLY A 55 16.10 -5.87 -13.24
N LYS A 56 16.62 -6.73 -14.12
CA LYS A 56 16.12 -8.10 -14.20
C LYS A 56 16.54 -8.78 -12.91
N GLY A 57 15.81 -8.52 -11.81
CA GLY A 57 15.82 -9.45 -10.69
C GLY A 57 15.53 -10.83 -11.28
N LYS A 58 16.36 -11.83 -10.95
CA LYS A 58 16.16 -13.21 -11.41
C LYS A 58 14.66 -13.52 -11.25
N ALA A 59 14.00 -13.83 -12.36
CA ALA A 59 12.61 -14.25 -12.29
C ALA A 59 12.60 -15.50 -11.40
N LEU A 60 11.97 -15.40 -10.23
CA LEU A 60 11.85 -16.52 -9.31
C LEU A 60 11.34 -17.73 -10.10
N SER A 61 11.96 -18.88 -9.87
CA SER A 61 11.49 -20.16 -10.37
C SER A 61 10.06 -20.41 -9.88
N LEU A 62 9.37 -21.35 -10.53
CA LEU A 62 8.02 -21.71 -10.08
C LEU A 62 8.01 -22.21 -8.64
N GLU A 63 9.04 -22.95 -8.22
CA GLU A 63 9.20 -23.43 -6.85
C GLU A 63 9.45 -22.28 -5.86
N GLU A 64 10.33 -21.34 -6.20
CA GLU A 64 10.62 -20.19 -5.34
C GLU A 64 9.38 -19.30 -5.16
N LYS A 65 8.56 -19.15 -6.21
CA LYS A 65 7.27 -18.45 -6.13
C LYS A 65 6.27 -19.18 -5.24
N ALA A 66 6.17 -20.50 -5.38
CA ALA A 66 5.27 -21.31 -4.56
C ALA A 66 5.68 -21.29 -3.07
N ALA A 67 6.99 -21.38 -2.78
CA ALA A 67 7.52 -21.27 -1.43
C ALA A 67 7.25 -19.89 -0.83
N GLN A 68 7.46 -18.82 -1.61
CA GLN A 68 7.18 -17.45 -1.19
C GLN A 68 5.68 -17.23 -0.92
N GLN A 69 4.82 -17.71 -1.81
CA GLN A 69 3.36 -17.66 -1.66
C GLN A 69 2.91 -18.39 -0.38
N SER A 70 3.41 -19.61 -0.17
CA SER A 70 3.12 -20.42 1.02
C SER A 70 3.54 -19.70 2.30
N ARG A 71 4.73 -19.10 2.33
CA ARG A 71 5.21 -18.32 3.46
C ARG A 71 4.31 -17.12 3.77
N PHE A 72 3.95 -16.32 2.76
CA PHE A 72 3.06 -15.18 2.97
C PHE A 72 1.67 -15.60 3.43
N PHE A 73 1.17 -16.74 2.97
CA PHE A 73 -0.13 -17.25 3.41
C PHE A 73 -0.10 -17.73 4.87
N LYS A 74 0.95 -18.46 5.28
CA LYS A 74 1.15 -18.84 6.69
C LYS A 74 1.27 -17.62 7.60
N ASP A 75 2.00 -16.59 7.17
CA ASP A 75 2.07 -15.32 7.90
C ASP A 75 0.67 -14.69 8.04
N ALA A 76 -0.13 -14.66 6.96
CA ALA A 76 -1.49 -14.12 6.99
C ALA A 76 -2.40 -14.90 7.95
N GLN A 77 -2.30 -16.24 7.97
CA GLN A 77 -3.01 -17.11 8.92
C GLN A 77 -2.64 -16.81 10.37
N ARG A 78 -1.34 -16.70 10.66
CA ARG A 78 -0.86 -16.38 12.01
C ARG A 78 -1.40 -15.04 12.49
N ILE A 79 -1.35 -14.01 11.64
CA ILE A 79 -1.86 -12.68 12.00
C ILE A 79 -3.39 -12.71 12.15
N ALA A 80 -4.11 -13.48 11.31
CA ALA A 80 -5.55 -13.63 11.45
C ALA A 80 -5.97 -14.27 12.79
N ALA A 81 -5.18 -15.22 13.31
CA ALA A 81 -5.39 -15.75 14.66
C ALA A 81 -5.21 -14.65 15.73
N GLN A 82 -4.16 -13.83 15.61
CA GLN A 82 -3.93 -12.68 16.50
C GLN A 82 -5.05 -11.63 16.42
N VAL A 83 -5.66 -11.44 15.25
CA VAL A 83 -6.85 -10.59 15.08
C VAL A 83 -8.03 -11.14 15.89
N ALA A 84 -8.25 -12.46 15.88
CA ALA A 84 -9.31 -13.09 16.65
C ALA A 84 -9.07 -12.94 18.17
N GLU A 85 -7.84 -13.13 18.62
CA GLU A 85 -7.43 -12.90 20.02
C GLU A 85 -7.63 -11.44 20.45
N ALA A 86 -7.16 -10.48 19.66
CA ALA A 86 -7.33 -9.05 19.95
C ALA A 86 -8.82 -8.66 20.00
N ARG A 87 -9.65 -9.24 19.12
CA ARG A 87 -11.10 -9.04 19.15
C ARG A 87 -11.72 -9.61 20.42
N ALA A 88 -11.32 -10.82 20.83
CA ALA A 88 -11.80 -11.42 22.07
C ALA A 88 -11.41 -10.58 23.30
N GLY A 89 -10.23 -9.95 23.26
CA GLY A 89 -9.77 -8.99 24.27
C GLY A 89 -10.42 -7.60 24.20
N GLY A 90 -11.25 -7.32 23.20
CA GLY A 90 -11.92 -6.01 23.05
C GLY A 90 -11.06 -4.88 22.49
N ASP A 91 -9.84 -5.16 22.04
CA ASP A 91 -8.90 -4.15 21.53
C ASP A 91 -9.16 -3.86 20.04
N ALA A 92 -10.01 -2.86 19.78
CA ALA A 92 -10.39 -2.47 18.43
C ALA A 92 -9.22 -1.88 17.61
N ASP A 93 -8.32 -1.12 18.23
CA ASP A 93 -7.18 -0.53 17.53
C ASP A 93 -6.20 -1.60 17.08
N ARG A 94 -5.90 -2.56 17.95
CA ARG A 94 -5.03 -3.69 17.61
C ARG A 94 -5.64 -4.57 16.53
N VAL A 95 -6.95 -4.78 16.54
CA VAL A 95 -7.66 -5.50 15.47
C VAL A 95 -7.47 -4.81 14.10
N LEU A 96 -7.58 -3.49 14.03
CA LEU A 96 -7.41 -2.75 12.77
C LEU A 96 -5.97 -2.80 12.24
N GLU A 97 -4.99 -2.69 13.14
CA GLU A 97 -3.57 -2.81 12.79
C GLU A 97 -3.25 -4.20 12.21
N LEU A 98 -3.61 -5.25 12.95
CA LEU A 98 -3.35 -6.63 12.55
C LEU A 98 -4.13 -7.01 11.28
N TYR A 99 -5.36 -6.52 11.12
CA TYR A 99 -6.12 -6.67 9.88
C TYR A 99 -5.33 -6.13 8.67
N GLY A 100 -4.75 -4.92 8.78
CA GLY A 100 -3.97 -4.31 7.69
C GLY A 100 -2.76 -5.17 7.31
N GLN A 101 -2.09 -5.73 8.31
CA GLN A 101 -0.94 -6.62 8.11
C GLN A 101 -1.36 -7.96 7.47
N ALA A 102 -2.39 -8.63 8.00
CA ALA A 102 -2.91 -9.90 7.46
C ALA A 102 -3.38 -9.76 6.01
N LYS A 103 -4.14 -8.70 5.72
CA LYS A 103 -4.60 -8.38 4.35
C LYS A 103 -3.44 -8.12 3.40
N GLY A 104 -2.42 -7.38 3.84
CA GLY A 104 -1.21 -7.16 3.07
C GLY A 104 -0.50 -8.45 2.71
N LYS A 105 -0.31 -9.36 3.68
CA LYS A 105 0.31 -10.67 3.49
C LYS A 105 -0.50 -11.56 2.54
N LEU A 106 -1.82 -11.59 2.70
CA LEU A 106 -2.72 -12.33 1.81
C LEU A 106 -2.64 -11.81 0.36
N PHE A 107 -2.51 -10.50 0.19
CA PHE A 107 -2.36 -9.88 -1.13
C PHE A 107 -0.99 -10.14 -1.75
N LEU A 108 0.07 -10.25 -0.95
CA LEU A 108 1.38 -10.67 -1.42
C LEU A 108 1.39 -12.15 -1.83
N ALA A 109 0.63 -13.00 -1.14
CA ALA A 109 0.54 -14.43 -1.46
C ALA A 109 -0.22 -14.69 -2.78
N PHE A 110 -1.42 -14.12 -2.95
CA PHE A 110 -2.32 -14.50 -4.06
C PHE A 110 -2.67 -13.36 -5.01
N GLY A 111 -2.28 -12.12 -4.67
CA GLY A 111 -2.75 -10.93 -5.36
C GLY A 111 -4.19 -10.56 -4.98
N LYS A 112 -4.52 -9.27 -5.16
CA LYS A 112 -5.79 -8.68 -4.70
C LYS A 112 -7.06 -9.45 -5.12
N LYS A 113 -7.18 -9.86 -6.39
CA LYS A 113 -8.42 -10.47 -6.92
C LYS A 113 -8.69 -11.84 -6.28
N VAL A 114 -7.67 -12.70 -6.23
CA VAL A 114 -7.80 -14.04 -5.67
C VAL A 114 -8.02 -13.95 -4.16
N ALA A 115 -7.21 -13.14 -3.47
CA ALA A 115 -7.36 -12.93 -2.03
C ALA A 115 -8.76 -12.48 -1.63
N GLN A 116 -9.39 -11.57 -2.40
CA GLN A 116 -10.75 -11.09 -2.12
C GLN A 116 -11.83 -12.17 -2.24
N GLY A 117 -11.59 -13.23 -3.01
CA GLY A 117 -12.49 -14.38 -3.12
C GLY A 117 -12.28 -15.45 -2.03
N MET A 118 -11.28 -15.30 -1.16
CA MET A 118 -10.99 -16.29 -0.13
C MET A 118 -11.85 -16.06 1.12
N GLN A 119 -12.29 -17.15 1.74
CA GLN A 119 -13.03 -17.11 3.01
C GLN A 119 -12.29 -16.31 4.09
N MET A 120 -10.96 -16.48 4.18
CA MET A 120 -10.13 -15.72 5.13
C MET A 120 -10.27 -14.20 4.98
N TYR A 121 -10.38 -13.71 3.74
CA TYR A 121 -10.58 -12.28 3.51
C TYR A 121 -11.92 -11.80 4.04
N ALA A 122 -12.99 -12.59 3.84
CA ALA A 122 -14.31 -12.28 4.38
C ALA A 122 -14.31 -12.25 5.92
N VAL A 123 -13.65 -13.23 6.56
CA VAL A 123 -13.46 -13.26 8.02
C VAL A 123 -12.74 -12.00 8.51
N LEU A 124 -11.62 -11.64 7.88
CA LEU A 124 -10.84 -10.44 8.21
C LEU A 124 -11.66 -9.15 8.06
N GLU A 125 -12.47 -9.01 7.00
CA GLU A 125 -13.37 -7.85 6.86
C GLU A 125 -14.43 -7.81 7.97
N GLY A 126 -14.93 -8.95 8.43
CA GLY A 126 -15.85 -9.03 9.56
C GLY A 126 -15.23 -8.55 10.88
N HIS A 127 -13.96 -8.90 11.14
CA HIS A 127 -13.24 -8.37 12.31
C HIS A 127 -13.00 -6.86 12.20
N ARG A 128 -12.66 -6.37 11.01
CA ARG A 128 -12.50 -4.94 10.77
C ARG A 128 -13.80 -4.17 11.00
N ALA A 129 -14.93 -4.65 10.48
CA ALA A 129 -16.22 -3.98 10.65
C ALA A 129 -16.55 -3.80 12.13
N TRP A 130 -16.44 -4.89 12.90
CA TRP A 130 -16.62 -4.86 14.35
C TRP A 130 -15.72 -3.82 15.05
N ALA A 131 -14.43 -3.72 14.67
CA ALA A 131 -13.53 -2.77 15.30
C ALA A 131 -13.90 -1.31 14.98
N TRP A 132 -14.38 -1.04 13.76
CA TRP A 132 -14.89 0.29 13.40
C TRP A 132 -16.14 0.65 14.20
N GLU A 133 -17.10 -0.26 14.32
CA GLU A 133 -18.30 -0.07 15.14
C GLU A 133 -17.93 0.22 16.60
N ARG A 134 -17.00 -0.54 17.18
CA ARG A 134 -16.55 -0.31 18.56
C ARG A 134 -15.88 1.04 18.78
N LYS A 135 -15.04 1.49 17.84
CA LYS A 135 -14.43 2.82 17.93
C LYS A 135 -15.48 3.93 17.81
N GLU A 136 -16.48 3.75 16.97
CA GLU A 136 -17.56 4.72 16.80
C GLU A 136 -18.43 4.81 18.07
N GLU A 137 -18.77 3.68 18.68
CA GLU A 137 -19.48 3.66 19.97
C GLU A 137 -18.71 4.38 21.09
N ILE A 138 -17.40 4.14 21.19
CA ILE A 138 -16.55 4.81 22.19
C ILE A 138 -16.57 6.32 21.95
N ARG A 139 -16.36 6.77 20.70
CA ARG A 139 -16.41 8.18 20.34
C ARG A 139 -17.75 8.83 20.72
N LEU A 140 -18.87 8.18 20.41
CA LEU A 140 -20.21 8.69 20.74
C LEU A 140 -20.44 8.81 22.25
N ARG A 141 -19.93 7.85 23.04
CA ARG A 141 -19.99 7.92 24.51
C ARG A 141 -19.17 9.07 25.08
N GLU A 142 -17.96 9.30 24.54
CA GLU A 142 -17.11 10.43 24.94
C GLU A 142 -17.71 11.79 24.55
N GLU A 143 -18.45 11.87 23.45
CA GLU A 143 -19.18 13.08 23.04
C GLU A 143 -20.40 13.32 23.92
N ALA A 144 -21.12 12.27 24.32
CA ALA A 144 -22.28 12.36 25.20
C ALA A 144 -21.90 12.73 26.64
N GLY A 145 -20.79 12.20 27.17
CA GLY A 145 -20.30 12.51 28.52
C GLY A 145 -19.66 13.90 28.66
N ARG A 146 -19.43 14.61 27.55
CA ARG A 146 -18.93 15.99 27.52
C ARG A 146 -20.04 17.05 27.41
N ARG A 147 -21.30 16.62 27.36
CA ARG A 147 -22.50 17.48 27.38
C ARG A 147 -23.14 17.43 28.76
#